data_AF-A0A2V3U4P0-F1
#
_entry.id   AF-A0A2V3U4P0-F1
#
_cell.length_a   1.000
_cell.length_b   1.000
_cell.length_c   1.000
_cell.angle_alpha   90.00
_cell.angle_beta   90.00
_cell.angle_gamma   90.00
#
_symmetry.space_group_name_H-M   'P 1'
#
loop_
_entity.id
_entity.type
_entity.pdbx_description
1 polymer ?
#
loop_
_entity_poly.entity_id
_entity_poly.type
_entity_poly.pdbx_seq_one_letter_code
_entity_poly.pdbx_strand_id
1 'polypeptide(L)'
;MAIISGTNGDNILNGTAGDDIILGLLGNDTISDAAGFNRIDGQDGNDTITGGTGLDFIAGGPGNDTIFGGNGADQIIGEAGNDTIYGQDGDDYAAGNPGDDALYGGSGNDFLVGEAGADLVVGEAGNDFVAGGDDNDTVRGGDGDDLVVGDAGNDLLFGDAGNDTVFGDFGDDRMSGGSGANILDGAAGTDTAVFAFNFADAQVSSAGTLSIIGGQNSTDTVKNTEIFEFADRAIVQGDGNAVVDDLFYFSRYGDVYRNGNDAEQHYDDYGWREGRDPNAFFDTKGYLAVYTDVAAAGINPLEHYLTYGWKEGRDPSAQFDTKAYLAAYGDVAAAGLNPLQHYLEYGAVEGRSTFGDGTFA
;
A
#
# COMPACT_ATOMS: atom_id res chain seq x y z
N MET A 1 24.38 36.83 -7.53
CA MET A 1 23.04 37.40 -7.32
C MET A 1 22.76 38.53 -8.29
N ALA A 2 22.39 38.20 -9.53
CA ALA A 2 21.66 39.13 -10.38
C ALA A 2 20.15 39.02 -10.10
N ILE A 3 19.41 40.02 -10.57
CA ILE A 3 17.94 40.00 -10.56
C ILE A 3 17.49 40.21 -12.00
N ILE A 4 16.74 39.25 -12.52
CA ILE A 4 16.25 39.20 -13.90
C ILE A 4 14.73 39.16 -13.81
N SER A 5 14.07 40.08 -14.50
CA SER A 5 12.62 40.17 -14.47
C SER A 5 12.10 40.39 -15.88
N GLY A 6 11.05 39.64 -16.22
CA GLY A 6 10.33 39.75 -17.46
C GLY A 6 9.41 40.98 -17.51
N THR A 7 8.33 40.82 -18.26
CA THR A 7 7.28 41.77 -18.55
C THR A 7 5.95 41.05 -18.45
N ASN A 8 4.84 41.73 -18.71
CA ASN A 8 3.52 41.11 -18.68
C ASN A 8 3.16 40.34 -19.97
N GLY A 9 4.14 39.76 -20.65
CA GLY A 9 3.89 38.93 -21.81
C GLY A 9 5.11 38.09 -22.11
N ASP A 10 4.93 37.08 -22.96
CA ASP A 10 5.88 35.99 -23.20
C ASP A 10 7.34 36.44 -23.35
N ASN A 11 8.20 35.90 -22.50
CA ASN A 11 9.61 36.26 -22.40
C ASN A 11 10.55 35.08 -22.57
N ILE A 12 11.78 35.41 -22.93
CA ILE A 12 12.91 34.47 -22.88
C ILE A 12 13.90 35.06 -21.90
N LEU A 13 13.96 34.50 -20.70
CA LEU A 13 14.81 34.94 -19.61
C LEU A 13 15.98 33.97 -19.49
N ASN A 14 17.20 34.51 -19.50
CA ASN A 14 18.41 33.72 -19.35
C ASN A 14 19.15 34.17 -18.10
N GLY A 15 19.37 33.23 -17.19
CA GLY A 15 20.22 33.36 -16.03
C GLY A 15 21.68 33.67 -16.35
N THR A 16 22.44 33.94 -15.30
CA THR A 16 23.89 34.07 -15.34
C THR A 16 24.55 32.73 -14.98
N ALA A 17 25.80 32.77 -14.53
CA ALA A 17 26.54 31.55 -14.14
C ALA A 17 26.75 31.46 -12.63
N GLY A 18 26.06 32.30 -11.86
CA GLY A 18 26.04 32.22 -10.41
C GLY A 18 24.67 32.67 -9.94
N ASP A 19 24.45 32.64 -8.63
CA ASP A 19 23.13 32.81 -8.01
C ASP A 19 22.30 33.93 -8.64
N ASP A 20 21.05 33.66 -8.96
CA ASP A 20 20.14 34.60 -9.58
C ASP A 20 18.75 34.56 -8.93
N ILE A 21 18.04 35.69 -9.06
CA ILE A 21 16.60 35.77 -8.82
C ILE A 21 15.95 36.06 -10.16
N ILE A 22 15.14 35.14 -10.67
CA ILE A 22 14.46 35.26 -11.97
C ILE A 22 12.95 35.27 -11.75
N LEU A 23 12.28 36.29 -12.31
CA LEU A 23 10.83 36.50 -12.21
C LEU A 23 10.22 36.60 -13.61
N GLY A 24 9.36 35.65 -13.99
CA GLY A 24 8.63 35.64 -15.27
C GLY A 24 7.63 36.79 -15.39
N LEU A 25 6.68 36.83 -14.44
CA LEU A 25 5.56 37.78 -14.28
C LEU A 25 4.25 37.27 -14.91
N LEU A 26 3.80 37.84 -16.02
CA LEU A 26 2.59 37.36 -16.69
C LEU A 26 2.97 36.88 -18.08
N GLY A 27 2.26 35.88 -18.59
CA GLY A 27 2.46 35.37 -19.94
C GLY A 27 3.28 34.11 -19.92
N ASN A 28 3.45 33.49 -21.08
CA ASN A 28 4.08 32.17 -21.16
C ASN A 28 5.57 32.35 -21.40
N ASP A 29 6.35 32.18 -20.34
CA ASP A 29 7.77 32.49 -20.31
C ASP A 29 8.62 31.25 -20.54
N THR A 30 9.78 31.45 -21.16
CA THR A 30 10.86 30.46 -21.23
C THR A 30 12.00 30.96 -20.36
N ILE A 31 12.23 30.30 -19.24
CA ILE A 31 13.25 30.65 -18.26
C ILE A 31 14.33 29.57 -18.27
N SER A 32 15.58 29.95 -18.48
CA SER A 32 16.71 29.04 -18.41
C SER A 32 17.83 29.64 -17.59
N ASP A 33 18.23 28.93 -16.54
CA ASP A 33 19.47 29.17 -15.82
C ASP A 33 20.48 28.04 -16.11
N ALA A 34 21.75 28.30 -15.84
CA ALA A 34 22.84 27.39 -16.17
C ALA A 34 23.55 26.84 -14.93
N ALA A 35 23.66 27.65 -13.88
CA ALA A 35 24.38 27.30 -12.66
C ALA A 35 24.13 28.33 -11.56
N GLY A 36 24.07 27.87 -10.32
CA GLY A 36 24.05 28.76 -9.17
C GLY A 36 23.24 28.16 -8.04
N PHE A 37 23.02 28.98 -7.01
CA PHE A 37 21.88 28.77 -6.12
C PHE A 37 20.81 29.77 -6.52
N ASN A 38 19.77 29.34 -7.22
CA ASN A 38 18.83 30.26 -7.84
C ASN A 38 17.47 30.25 -7.15
N ARG A 39 16.76 31.38 -7.28
CA ARG A 39 15.33 31.46 -7.02
C ARG A 39 14.64 31.85 -8.33
N ILE A 40 13.82 30.96 -8.85
CA ILE A 40 13.08 31.11 -10.09
C ILE A 40 11.59 31.07 -9.79
N ASP A 41 10.84 32.00 -10.35
CA ASP A 41 9.40 32.17 -10.12
C ASP A 41 8.74 32.57 -11.45
N GLY A 42 8.05 31.63 -12.09
CA GLY A 42 7.35 31.83 -13.36
C GLY A 42 6.22 32.86 -13.24
N GLN A 43 5.42 32.71 -12.18
CA GLN A 43 4.18 33.45 -11.88
C GLN A 43 3.03 33.05 -12.81
N ASP A 44 2.22 34.00 -13.31
CA ASP A 44 1.01 33.62 -14.07
C ASP A 44 1.39 33.30 -15.52
N GLY A 45 1.05 32.11 -16.00
CA GLY A 45 1.35 31.72 -17.37
C GLY A 45 1.57 30.23 -17.49
N ASN A 46 1.70 29.75 -18.73
CA ASN A 46 2.21 28.40 -18.94
C ASN A 46 3.69 28.50 -19.29
N ASP A 47 4.53 28.34 -18.28
CA ASP A 47 5.94 28.60 -18.33
C ASP A 47 6.74 27.33 -18.62
N THR A 48 7.94 27.53 -19.17
CA THR A 48 8.94 26.48 -19.32
C THR A 48 10.19 26.91 -18.58
N ILE A 49 10.53 26.21 -17.51
CA ILE A 49 11.59 26.60 -16.56
C ILE A 49 12.69 25.54 -16.53
N THR A 50 13.95 25.96 -16.57
CA THR A 50 15.12 25.10 -16.35
C THR A 50 16.04 25.72 -15.29
N GLY A 51 16.23 25.04 -14.15
CA GLY A 51 17.08 25.47 -13.02
C GLY A 51 18.57 25.33 -13.32
N GLY A 52 18.95 24.22 -13.96
CA GLY A 52 20.30 24.04 -14.48
C GLY A 52 21.17 23.23 -13.53
N THR A 53 22.14 23.85 -12.87
CA THR A 53 23.03 23.13 -11.94
C THR A 53 23.13 23.85 -10.61
N GLY A 54 23.28 23.09 -9.53
CA GLY A 54 23.33 23.64 -8.18
C GLY A 54 22.00 23.40 -7.49
N LEU A 55 21.77 24.07 -6.36
CA LEU A 55 20.52 23.90 -5.62
C LEU A 55 19.61 25.06 -5.98
N ASP A 56 18.48 24.78 -6.61
CA ASP A 56 17.54 25.78 -7.07
C ASP A 56 16.20 25.71 -6.31
N PHE A 57 15.58 26.87 -6.14
CA PHE A 57 14.21 27.02 -5.66
C PHE A 57 13.36 27.50 -6.82
N ILE A 58 12.46 26.66 -7.30
CA ILE A 58 11.65 26.91 -8.50
C ILE A 58 10.18 26.88 -8.11
N ALA A 59 9.46 27.95 -8.48
CA ALA A 59 8.00 27.97 -8.49
C ALA A 59 7.53 28.17 -9.94
N GLY A 60 6.63 27.31 -10.40
CA GLY A 60 5.92 27.49 -11.67
C GLY A 60 5.00 28.70 -11.57
N GLY A 61 4.06 28.62 -10.66
CA GLY A 61 3.04 29.64 -10.44
C GLY A 61 1.70 29.19 -11.02
N PRO A 62 0.72 30.09 -11.16
CA PRO A 62 -0.55 29.71 -11.76
C PRO A 62 -0.45 29.47 -13.28
N GLY A 63 -0.80 28.27 -13.71
CA GLY A 63 -0.90 27.86 -15.11
C GLY A 63 -0.47 26.42 -15.29
N ASN A 64 -0.24 26.01 -16.53
CA ASN A 64 0.24 24.65 -16.80
C ASN A 64 1.72 24.75 -17.20
N ASP A 65 2.60 24.50 -16.24
CA ASP A 65 4.02 24.72 -16.35
C ASP A 65 4.77 23.45 -16.72
N THR A 66 5.97 23.63 -17.28
CA THR A 66 6.93 22.55 -17.49
C THR A 66 8.24 22.94 -16.82
N ILE A 67 8.62 22.22 -15.77
CA ILE A 67 9.75 22.54 -14.92
C ILE A 67 10.80 21.44 -14.99
N PHE A 68 12.05 21.85 -15.17
CA PHE A 68 13.24 21.00 -15.19
C PHE A 68 14.18 21.49 -14.08
N GLY A 69 14.35 20.75 -12.98
CA GLY A 69 15.29 21.07 -11.90
C GLY A 69 16.71 21.09 -12.42
N GLY A 70 17.17 19.93 -12.90
CA GLY A 70 18.48 19.76 -13.52
C GLY A 70 19.39 18.95 -12.61
N ASN A 71 20.63 19.41 -12.41
CA ASN A 71 21.53 18.75 -11.46
C ASN A 71 21.49 19.51 -10.14
N GLY A 72 21.13 18.87 -9.04
CA GLY A 72 20.91 19.65 -7.84
C GLY A 72 20.49 18.85 -6.64
N ALA A 73 19.78 19.54 -5.76
CA ALA A 73 18.95 18.94 -4.72
C ALA A 73 17.81 19.94 -4.57
N ASP A 74 17.04 20.05 -5.65
CA ASP A 74 16.21 21.19 -5.99
C ASP A 74 14.90 21.17 -5.20
N GLN A 75 14.30 22.34 -5.05
CA GLN A 75 12.98 22.50 -4.46
C GLN A 75 12.05 23.09 -5.50
N ILE A 76 11.11 22.28 -5.97
CA ILE A 76 10.23 22.60 -7.08
C ILE A 76 8.78 22.59 -6.60
N ILE A 77 8.04 23.64 -6.94
CA ILE A 77 6.63 23.79 -6.62
C ILE A 77 5.89 24.14 -7.91
N GLY A 78 4.92 23.32 -8.33
CA GLY A 78 4.06 23.61 -9.49
C GLY A 78 3.15 24.81 -9.23
N GLU A 79 2.38 24.72 -8.13
CA GLU A 79 1.36 25.67 -7.68
C GLU A 79 -0.05 25.36 -8.19
N ALA A 80 -0.55 26.02 -9.23
CA ALA A 80 -1.97 25.83 -9.58
C ALA A 80 -2.13 25.65 -11.08
N GLY A 81 -2.71 24.52 -11.47
CA GLY A 81 -2.87 24.12 -12.86
C GLY A 81 -2.19 22.78 -13.09
N ASN A 82 -2.15 22.31 -14.33
CA ASN A 82 -1.68 20.95 -14.61
C ASN A 82 -0.22 21.01 -15.07
N ASP A 83 0.67 20.75 -14.13
CA ASP A 83 2.11 20.93 -14.26
C ASP A 83 2.82 19.64 -14.66
N THR A 84 3.99 19.80 -15.27
CA THR A 84 4.92 18.70 -15.52
C THR A 84 6.27 19.06 -14.91
N ILE A 85 6.68 18.30 -13.90
CA ILE A 85 7.89 18.54 -13.12
C ILE A 85 8.87 17.40 -13.29
N TYR A 86 10.10 17.73 -13.65
CA TYR A 86 11.24 16.81 -13.71
C TYR A 86 12.33 17.28 -12.74
N GLY A 87 12.55 16.55 -11.64
CA GLY A 87 13.68 16.79 -10.71
C GLY A 87 15.02 16.64 -11.42
N GLN A 88 15.22 15.46 -12.02
CA GLN A 88 16.44 14.98 -12.72
C GLN A 88 17.51 14.47 -11.76
N ASP A 89 18.72 15.05 -11.76
CA ASP A 89 19.87 14.48 -11.06
C ASP A 89 19.96 15.10 -9.65
N GLY A 90 19.86 14.27 -8.61
CA GLY A 90 20.07 14.65 -7.21
C GLY A 90 18.87 14.35 -6.33
N ASP A 91 19.00 14.62 -5.02
CA ASP A 91 17.92 14.36 -4.05
C ASP A 91 16.97 15.57 -4.03
N ASP A 92 15.87 15.50 -4.79
CA ASP A 92 14.97 16.60 -5.06
C ASP A 92 13.71 16.58 -4.18
N TYR A 93 13.11 17.76 -4.00
CA TYR A 93 11.76 17.92 -3.46
C TYR A 93 10.87 18.53 -4.54
N ALA A 94 9.73 17.88 -4.83
CA ALA A 94 8.73 18.42 -5.74
C ALA A 94 7.31 18.29 -5.17
N ALA A 95 6.51 19.35 -5.31
CA ALA A 95 5.09 19.34 -5.02
C ALA A 95 4.28 19.87 -6.21
N GLY A 96 3.28 19.11 -6.66
CA GLY A 96 2.34 19.50 -7.71
C GLY A 96 1.47 20.68 -7.27
N ASN A 97 0.85 20.55 -6.08
CA ASN A 97 -0.21 21.42 -5.54
C ASN A 97 -1.51 21.22 -6.35
N PRO A 98 -2.55 22.10 -6.30
CA PRO A 98 -3.78 21.80 -7.04
C PRO A 98 -3.61 21.73 -8.56
N GLY A 99 -3.93 20.59 -9.15
CA GLY A 99 -3.66 20.29 -10.55
C GLY A 99 -3.85 18.82 -10.86
N ASP A 100 -4.01 18.45 -12.14
CA ASP A 100 -3.66 17.07 -12.54
C ASP A 100 -2.20 17.10 -13.02
N ASP A 101 -1.28 16.75 -12.15
CA ASP A 101 0.16 16.97 -12.31
C ASP A 101 0.91 15.70 -12.71
N ALA A 102 2.08 15.90 -13.31
CA ALA A 102 3.01 14.82 -13.64
C ALA A 102 4.40 15.10 -13.07
N LEU A 103 4.78 14.37 -12.02
CA LEU A 103 6.03 14.52 -11.29
C LEU A 103 6.96 13.33 -11.59
N TYR A 104 8.21 13.63 -11.92
CA TYR A 104 9.27 12.66 -12.16
C TYR A 104 10.50 13.05 -11.32
N GLY A 105 10.91 12.19 -10.39
CA GLY A 105 12.06 12.42 -9.49
C GLY A 105 13.37 12.42 -10.25
N GLY A 106 13.72 11.28 -10.82
CA GLY A 106 14.92 11.14 -11.65
C GLY A 106 15.93 10.20 -11.01
N SER A 107 17.11 10.71 -10.70
CA SER A 107 18.18 9.96 -10.05
C SER A 107 18.49 10.58 -8.71
N GLY A 108 18.18 9.93 -7.61
CA GLY A 108 18.33 10.52 -6.29
C GLY A 108 17.41 9.85 -5.30
N ASN A 109 17.39 10.31 -4.06
CA ASN A 109 16.36 9.92 -3.11
C ASN A 109 15.41 11.10 -3.01
N ASP A 110 14.34 11.04 -3.76
CA ASP A 110 13.45 12.15 -4.00
C ASP A 110 12.27 12.16 -3.04
N PHE A 111 11.68 13.35 -2.86
CA PHE A 111 10.44 13.54 -2.12
C PHE A 111 9.42 14.21 -3.03
N LEU A 112 8.45 13.45 -3.52
CA LEU A 112 7.46 13.89 -4.50
C LEU A 112 6.05 13.77 -3.94
N VAL A 113 5.23 14.82 -4.10
CA VAL A 113 3.83 14.85 -3.66
C VAL A 113 2.97 15.49 -4.75
N GLY A 114 1.92 14.80 -5.21
CA GLY A 114 0.95 15.35 -6.16
C GLY A 114 0.11 16.47 -5.53
N GLU A 115 -0.44 16.19 -4.35
CA GLU A 115 -1.35 17.02 -3.54
C GLU A 115 -2.82 16.92 -3.96
N ALA A 116 -3.35 17.72 -4.88
CA ALA A 116 -4.80 17.73 -5.13
C ALA A 116 -5.14 17.68 -6.61
N GLY A 117 -5.68 16.55 -7.05
CA GLY A 117 -6.12 16.29 -8.42
C GLY A 117 -5.69 14.90 -8.85
N ALA A 118 -5.90 14.53 -10.11
CA ALA A 118 -5.57 13.18 -10.56
C ALA A 118 -4.12 13.11 -11.07
N ASP A 119 -3.19 12.77 -10.19
CA ASP A 119 -1.76 12.94 -10.39
C ASP A 119 -1.06 11.68 -10.91
N LEU A 120 0.06 11.90 -11.60
CA LEU A 120 1.06 10.89 -11.92
C LEU A 120 2.36 11.24 -11.18
N VAL A 121 2.74 10.44 -10.20
CA VAL A 121 3.95 10.66 -9.40
C VAL A 121 4.90 9.47 -9.57
N VAL A 122 6.11 9.72 -10.06
CA VAL A 122 7.11 8.68 -10.38
C VAL A 122 8.46 9.02 -9.77
N GLY A 123 8.97 8.21 -8.84
CA GLY A 123 10.28 8.40 -8.19
C GLY A 123 11.44 8.19 -9.17
N GLU A 124 11.35 7.15 -9.99
CA GLU A 124 12.37 6.68 -10.93
C GLU A 124 13.52 5.92 -10.28
N ALA A 125 14.66 6.51 -9.95
CA ALA A 125 15.83 5.77 -9.47
C ALA A 125 16.38 6.31 -8.15
N GLY A 126 16.43 5.44 -7.15
CA GLY A 126 16.91 5.68 -5.79
C GLY A 126 15.80 5.37 -4.79
N ASN A 127 15.99 5.72 -3.52
CA ASN A 127 15.02 5.35 -2.48
C ASN A 127 14.09 6.52 -2.21
N ASP A 128 12.93 6.51 -2.83
CA ASP A 128 12.07 7.67 -2.93
C ASP A 128 10.93 7.66 -1.91
N PHE A 129 10.46 8.86 -1.55
CA PHE A 129 9.14 9.07 -0.99
C PHE A 129 8.24 9.63 -2.10
N VAL A 130 7.18 8.90 -2.44
CA VAL A 130 6.21 9.31 -3.46
C VAL A 130 4.80 9.22 -2.90
N ALA A 131 4.05 10.31 -3.00
CA ALA A 131 2.67 10.40 -2.54
C ALA A 131 1.75 11.00 -3.62
N GLY A 132 0.57 10.39 -3.80
CA GLY A 132 -0.48 10.89 -4.69
C GLY A 132 -1.12 12.16 -4.11
N GLY A 133 -1.91 11.99 -3.05
CA GLY A 133 -2.57 13.08 -2.36
C GLY A 133 -4.09 12.86 -2.28
N ASP A 134 -4.86 13.91 -2.49
CA ASP A 134 -6.31 13.83 -2.66
C ASP A 134 -6.64 13.46 -4.12
N ASP A 135 -7.74 12.73 -4.31
CA ASP A 135 -8.27 12.23 -5.61
C ASP A 135 -7.57 10.95 -6.09
N ASN A 136 -7.81 10.52 -7.33
CA ASN A 136 -7.41 9.17 -7.79
C ASN A 136 -6.10 9.23 -8.56
N ASP A 137 -5.04 8.69 -7.97
CA ASP A 137 -3.69 8.89 -8.44
C ASP A 137 -3.06 7.64 -9.06
N THR A 138 -1.96 7.86 -9.77
CA THR A 138 -1.03 6.80 -10.17
C THR A 138 0.34 7.11 -9.59
N VAL A 139 0.77 6.30 -8.62
CA VAL A 139 2.02 6.51 -7.88
C VAL A 139 2.96 5.34 -8.11
N ARG A 140 4.22 5.63 -8.45
CA ARG A 140 5.25 4.65 -8.76
C ARG A 140 6.56 5.00 -8.05
N GLY A 141 7.08 4.09 -7.23
CA GLY A 141 8.41 4.21 -6.60
C GLY A 141 9.50 4.17 -7.68
N GLY A 142 9.80 2.97 -8.19
CA GLY A 142 10.76 2.80 -9.28
C GLY A 142 11.85 1.81 -8.92
N ASP A 143 13.09 2.13 -9.23
CA ASP A 143 14.28 1.36 -8.85
C ASP A 143 14.78 1.83 -7.47
N GLY A 144 14.66 1.02 -6.43
CA GLY A 144 15.13 1.36 -5.08
C GLY A 144 14.21 0.81 -4.00
N ASP A 145 14.54 1.06 -2.73
CA ASP A 145 13.64 0.70 -1.63
C ASP A 145 12.75 1.92 -1.31
N ASP A 146 11.52 1.91 -1.81
CA ASP A 146 10.64 3.10 -1.85
C ASP A 146 9.55 3.11 -0.77
N LEU A 147 9.07 4.32 -0.44
CA LEU A 147 7.85 4.55 0.31
C LEU A 147 6.80 5.19 -0.61
N VAL A 148 5.78 4.40 -0.95
CA VAL A 148 4.69 4.76 -1.86
C VAL A 148 3.40 4.95 -1.05
N VAL A 149 2.74 6.10 -1.21
CA VAL A 149 1.54 6.48 -0.46
C VAL A 149 0.43 6.94 -1.42
N GLY A 150 -0.77 6.37 -1.31
CA GLY A 150 -1.95 6.81 -2.07
C GLY A 150 -2.60 8.05 -1.47
N ASP A 151 -2.71 8.09 -0.14
CA ASP A 151 -3.46 9.08 0.64
C ASP A 151 -4.99 8.92 0.49
N ALA A 152 -5.70 9.80 -0.23
CA ALA A 152 -7.16 9.80 -0.26
C ALA A 152 -7.68 9.68 -1.69
N GLY A 153 -8.09 8.47 -2.08
CA GLY A 153 -8.30 8.20 -3.49
C GLY A 153 -8.65 6.75 -3.75
N ASN A 154 -8.98 6.44 -5.00
CA ASN A 154 -8.90 5.05 -5.46
C ASN A 154 -7.66 4.95 -6.34
N ASP A 155 -6.55 4.54 -5.74
CA ASP A 155 -5.23 4.77 -6.33
C ASP A 155 -4.64 3.53 -7.02
N LEU A 156 -3.74 3.79 -7.95
CA LEU A 156 -2.90 2.79 -8.60
C LEU A 156 -1.47 2.92 -8.10
N LEU A 157 -1.06 2.00 -7.22
CA LEU A 157 0.20 2.10 -6.47
C LEU A 157 1.20 1.00 -6.87
N PHE A 158 2.42 1.39 -7.18
CA PHE A 158 3.48 0.49 -7.64
C PHE A 158 4.79 0.75 -6.87
N GLY A 159 5.29 -0.24 -6.14
CA GLY A 159 6.65 -0.22 -5.57
C GLY A 159 7.74 -0.42 -6.64
N ASP A 160 7.46 -1.31 -7.61
CA ASP A 160 8.38 -1.72 -8.68
C ASP A 160 9.60 -2.53 -8.21
N ALA A 161 10.76 -1.93 -8.05
CA ALA A 161 12.03 -2.63 -7.96
C ALA A 161 12.83 -2.30 -6.71
N GLY A 162 12.39 -2.83 -5.57
CA GLY A 162 13.24 -3.03 -4.40
C GLY A 162 12.44 -3.64 -3.27
N ASN A 163 12.74 -3.29 -2.03
CA ASN A 163 11.93 -3.69 -0.88
C ASN A 163 11.06 -2.51 -0.47
N ASP A 164 9.89 -2.45 -1.09
CA ASP A 164 9.04 -1.27 -1.04
C ASP A 164 8.01 -1.36 0.07
N THR A 165 7.61 -0.21 0.58
CA THR A 165 6.45 -0.08 1.46
C THR A 165 5.37 0.73 0.75
N VAL A 166 4.21 0.12 0.54
CA VAL A 166 3.07 0.71 -0.18
C VAL A 166 1.88 0.84 0.78
N PHE A 167 1.36 2.06 0.91
CA PHE A 167 0.16 2.37 1.69
C PHE A 167 -0.95 2.89 0.77
N GLY A 168 -2.10 2.23 0.77
CA GLY A 168 -3.32 2.72 0.10
C GLY A 168 -3.97 3.87 0.86
N ASP A 169 -4.03 3.76 2.19
CA ASP A 169 -4.70 4.71 3.08
C ASP A 169 -6.23 4.74 2.92
N PHE A 170 -6.82 5.75 2.29
CA PHE A 170 -8.28 5.88 2.18
C PHE A 170 -8.77 5.65 0.76
N GLY A 171 -9.68 4.69 0.60
CA GLY A 171 -10.41 4.44 -0.63
C GLY A 171 -10.14 3.04 -1.15
N ASP A 172 -10.60 2.74 -2.37
CA ASP A 172 -10.48 1.38 -2.92
C ASP A 172 -9.22 1.29 -3.80
N ASP A 173 -8.11 0.84 -3.22
CA ASP A 173 -6.79 0.93 -3.85
C ASP A 173 -6.36 -0.34 -4.56
N ARG A 174 -5.46 -0.17 -5.52
CA ARG A 174 -4.81 -1.29 -6.22
C ARG A 174 -3.30 -1.16 -6.14
N MET A 175 -2.69 -2.07 -5.38
CA MET A 175 -1.27 -2.04 -5.02
C MET A 175 -0.49 -3.21 -5.64
N SER A 176 0.73 -2.93 -6.10
CA SER A 176 1.71 -3.93 -6.54
C SER A 176 3.08 -3.60 -5.96
N GLY A 177 3.62 -4.46 -5.09
CA GLY A 177 4.99 -4.31 -4.59
C GLY A 177 6.05 -4.50 -5.67
N GLY A 178 5.79 -5.35 -6.67
CA GLY A 178 6.75 -5.62 -7.74
C GLY A 178 7.78 -6.70 -7.36
N SER A 179 9.06 -6.43 -7.59
CA SER A 179 10.15 -7.32 -7.19
C SER A 179 10.56 -7.07 -5.72
N GLY A 180 11.55 -7.81 -5.20
CA GLY A 180 11.98 -7.69 -3.80
C GLY A 180 10.90 -8.02 -2.76
N ALA A 181 11.19 -7.78 -1.49
CA ALA A 181 10.35 -8.19 -0.36
C ALA A 181 9.57 -6.98 0.19
N ASN A 182 8.29 -6.90 -0.15
CA ASN A 182 7.50 -5.69 0.03
C ASN A 182 6.58 -5.74 1.25
N ILE A 183 6.11 -4.57 1.66
CA ILE A 183 5.02 -4.39 2.62
C ILE A 183 3.89 -3.65 1.90
N LEU A 184 2.71 -4.26 1.83
CA LEU A 184 1.50 -3.65 1.27
C LEU A 184 0.45 -3.50 2.38
N ASP A 185 -0.12 -2.31 2.50
CA ASP A 185 -1.17 -1.99 3.46
C ASP A 185 -2.28 -1.19 2.79
N GLY A 186 -3.43 -1.82 2.52
CA GLY A 186 -4.56 -1.13 1.89
C GLY A 186 -5.28 -0.17 2.85
N ALA A 187 -5.19 -0.45 4.16
CA ALA A 187 -5.85 0.30 5.21
C ALA A 187 -7.39 0.36 5.06
N ALA A 188 -7.96 1.47 4.60
CA ALA A 188 -9.39 1.75 4.70
C ALA A 188 -10.08 1.80 3.33
N GLY A 189 -10.65 0.67 2.93
CA GLY A 189 -11.53 0.58 1.78
C GLY A 189 -11.71 -0.87 1.37
N THR A 190 -11.87 -1.11 0.07
CA THR A 190 -11.81 -2.45 -0.53
C THR A 190 -10.59 -2.54 -1.42
N ASP A 191 -9.51 -3.08 -0.88
CA ASP A 191 -8.20 -2.96 -1.50
C ASP A 191 -7.79 -4.22 -2.25
N THR A 192 -6.96 -4.03 -3.27
CA THR A 192 -6.45 -5.10 -4.13
C THR A 192 -4.93 -5.16 -4.13
N ALA A 193 -4.34 -6.24 -3.58
CA ALA A 193 -2.94 -6.58 -3.77
C ALA A 193 -2.75 -7.41 -5.04
N VAL A 194 -1.84 -6.98 -5.92
CA VAL A 194 -1.61 -7.55 -7.25
C VAL A 194 -0.27 -8.27 -7.33
N PHE A 195 -0.28 -9.47 -7.90
CA PHE A 195 0.88 -10.33 -8.06
C PHE A 195 1.03 -10.79 -9.52
N ALA A 196 2.23 -10.64 -10.08
CA ALA A 196 2.54 -10.99 -11.46
C ALA A 196 2.71 -12.51 -11.72
N PHE A 197 2.53 -13.35 -10.71
CA PHE A 197 2.63 -14.81 -10.80
C PHE A 197 1.27 -15.48 -10.56
N ASN A 198 1.15 -16.75 -10.98
CA ASN A 198 -0.08 -17.50 -10.80
C ASN A 198 -0.23 -17.93 -9.34
N PHE A 199 -1.46 -18.05 -8.84
CA PHE A 199 -1.73 -18.50 -7.47
C PHE A 199 -1.18 -19.91 -7.18
N ALA A 200 -1.12 -20.78 -8.19
CA ALA A 200 -0.56 -22.12 -8.04
C ALA A 200 0.95 -22.14 -7.72
N ASP A 201 1.64 -21.03 -8.01
CA ASP A 201 3.06 -20.84 -7.73
C ASP A 201 3.28 -20.07 -6.41
N ALA A 202 2.20 -19.61 -5.76
CA ALA A 202 2.25 -18.84 -4.52
C ALA A 202 2.53 -19.73 -3.30
N GLN A 203 3.37 -19.23 -2.39
CA GLN A 203 3.50 -19.75 -1.04
C GLN A 203 2.74 -18.83 -0.09
N VAL A 204 1.55 -19.24 0.34
CA VAL A 204 0.70 -18.44 1.22
C VAL A 204 0.90 -18.89 2.67
N SER A 205 1.16 -17.92 3.54
CA SER A 205 1.02 -18.05 4.99
C SER A 205 0.19 -16.88 5.50
N SER A 206 -1.06 -17.12 5.85
CA SER A 206 -1.93 -16.10 6.43
C SER A 206 -2.15 -16.33 7.92
N ALA A 207 -2.29 -15.21 8.63
CA ALA A 207 -2.68 -15.14 10.02
C ALA A 207 -3.83 -14.13 10.13
N GLY A 208 -5.00 -14.47 9.58
CA GLY A 208 -6.11 -13.53 9.48
C GLY A 208 -5.83 -12.44 8.44
N THR A 209 -6.04 -11.18 8.80
CA THR A 209 -5.80 -10.01 7.93
C THR A 209 -4.33 -9.75 7.60
N LEU A 210 -3.40 -10.47 8.22
CA LEU A 210 -1.98 -10.45 7.86
C LEU A 210 -1.64 -11.65 6.98
N SER A 211 -1.25 -11.39 5.74
CA SER A 211 -0.88 -12.38 4.75
C SER A 211 0.60 -12.25 4.38
N ILE A 212 1.29 -13.38 4.32
CA ILE A 212 2.66 -13.49 3.81
C ILE A 212 2.57 -14.27 2.50
N ILE A 213 2.91 -13.62 1.40
CA ILE A 213 2.81 -14.16 0.05
C ILE A 213 4.21 -14.29 -0.55
N GLY A 214 4.68 -15.53 -0.67
CA GLY A 214 5.94 -15.87 -1.35
C GLY A 214 5.73 -16.13 -2.83
N GLY A 215 6.50 -15.43 -3.68
CA GLY A 215 6.54 -15.59 -5.14
C GLY A 215 7.83 -16.25 -5.64
N GLN A 216 8.22 -15.97 -6.90
CA GLN A 216 9.34 -16.67 -7.55
C GLN A 216 10.70 -16.50 -6.86
N ASN A 217 10.95 -15.43 -6.09
CA ASN A 217 12.21 -15.23 -5.33
C ASN A 217 12.12 -14.30 -4.12
N SER A 218 10.93 -13.82 -3.75
CA SER A 218 10.74 -12.87 -2.65
C SER A 218 9.45 -13.14 -1.89
N THR A 219 9.23 -12.39 -0.83
CA THR A 219 8.09 -12.57 0.06
C THR A 219 7.53 -11.21 0.43
N ASP A 220 6.26 -11.01 0.11
CA ASP A 220 5.53 -9.80 0.42
C ASP A 220 4.70 -10.01 1.68
N THR A 221 4.65 -8.98 2.51
CA THR A 221 3.76 -8.88 3.67
C THR A 221 2.60 -7.99 3.28
N VAL A 222 1.38 -8.54 3.26
CA VAL A 222 0.17 -7.84 2.88
C VAL A 222 -0.77 -7.78 4.08
N LYS A 223 -1.33 -6.62 4.37
CA LYS A 223 -2.32 -6.42 5.43
C LYS A 223 -3.42 -5.48 4.98
N ASN A 224 -4.57 -5.56 5.67
CA ASN A 224 -5.75 -4.72 5.39
C ASN A 224 -6.06 -4.70 3.89
N THR A 225 -6.33 -5.88 3.33
CA THR A 225 -6.55 -6.06 1.90
C THR A 225 -7.58 -7.16 1.69
N GLU A 226 -8.60 -6.87 0.90
CA GLU A 226 -9.73 -7.77 0.66
C GLU A 226 -9.53 -8.60 -0.61
N ILE A 227 -8.78 -8.11 -1.59
CA ILE A 227 -8.64 -8.77 -2.89
C ILE A 227 -7.17 -9.09 -3.16
N PHE A 228 -6.89 -10.36 -3.42
CA PHE A 228 -5.58 -10.85 -3.83
C PHE A 228 -5.66 -11.27 -5.30
N GLU A 229 -5.15 -10.44 -6.19
CA GLU A 229 -5.14 -10.67 -7.63
C GLU A 229 -3.81 -11.27 -8.09
N PHE A 230 -3.85 -12.52 -8.49
CA PHE A 230 -2.76 -13.25 -9.14
C PHE A 230 -2.96 -13.24 -10.66
N ALA A 231 -1.90 -13.54 -11.41
CA ALA A 231 -1.91 -13.50 -12.87
C ALA A 231 -2.97 -14.43 -13.52
N ASP A 232 -3.38 -15.50 -12.83
CA ASP A 232 -4.39 -16.44 -13.32
C ASP A 232 -5.76 -16.29 -12.65
N ARG A 233 -5.88 -15.53 -11.56
CA ARG A 233 -7.12 -15.43 -10.76
C ARG A 233 -7.10 -14.33 -9.70
N ALA A 234 -8.29 -13.93 -9.24
CA ALA A 234 -8.47 -13.18 -8.00
C ALA A 234 -9.07 -14.06 -6.89
N ILE A 235 -8.69 -13.78 -5.64
CA ILE A 235 -9.24 -14.34 -4.40
C ILE A 235 -9.75 -13.16 -3.58
N VAL A 236 -10.98 -13.25 -3.05
CA VAL A 236 -11.63 -12.15 -2.32
C VAL A 236 -11.80 -12.56 -0.85
N GLN A 237 -10.88 -12.15 0.01
CA GLN A 237 -11.00 -12.22 1.47
C GLN A 237 -11.92 -11.10 1.97
N GLY A 238 -13.25 -11.27 1.95
CA GLY A 238 -14.08 -10.13 2.32
C GLY A 238 -15.58 -10.26 2.13
N ASP A 239 -16.11 -11.48 1.99
CA ASP A 239 -17.56 -11.69 2.00
C ASP A 239 -18.22 -11.40 3.38
N GLY A 240 -17.40 -11.07 4.38
CA GLY A 240 -17.78 -10.64 5.73
C GLY A 240 -17.43 -11.63 6.84
N ASN A 241 -16.60 -12.66 6.56
CA ASN A 241 -16.31 -13.71 7.56
C ASN A 241 -14.83 -14.12 7.67
N ALA A 242 -13.99 -13.29 8.31
CA ALA A 242 -12.55 -13.54 8.50
C ALA A 242 -12.16 -14.85 9.23
N VAL A 243 -13.13 -15.64 9.70
CA VAL A 243 -12.90 -16.92 10.38
C VAL A 243 -12.76 -18.10 9.43
N VAL A 244 -13.28 -18.00 8.20
CA VAL A 244 -12.85 -18.85 7.08
C VAL A 244 -11.97 -17.96 6.23
N ASP A 245 -10.70 -18.27 6.18
CA ASP A 245 -9.74 -17.47 5.44
C ASP A 245 -9.61 -18.05 4.03
N ASP A 246 -10.23 -17.41 3.06
CA ASP A 246 -10.23 -17.82 1.64
C ASP A 246 -8.84 -18.13 1.10
N LEU A 247 -7.89 -17.26 1.39
CA LEU A 247 -6.52 -17.39 0.89
C LEU A 247 -5.82 -18.58 1.53
N PHE A 248 -6.00 -18.77 2.84
CA PHE A 248 -5.56 -19.97 3.56
C PHE A 248 -6.23 -21.24 3.00
N TYR A 249 -7.55 -21.18 2.84
CA TYR A 249 -8.36 -22.33 2.51
C TYR A 249 -8.05 -22.81 1.10
N PHE A 250 -8.00 -21.91 0.13
CA PHE A 250 -7.68 -22.26 -1.26
C PHE A 250 -6.22 -22.66 -1.47
N SER A 251 -5.28 -22.10 -0.70
CA SER A 251 -3.87 -22.51 -0.77
C SER A 251 -3.67 -23.94 -0.25
N ARG A 252 -4.42 -24.36 0.77
CA ARG A 252 -4.36 -25.72 1.34
C ARG A 252 -5.24 -26.73 0.61
N TYR A 253 -6.37 -26.27 0.07
CA TYR A 253 -7.44 -27.08 -0.50
C TYR A 253 -7.77 -26.68 -1.94
N GLY A 254 -6.77 -26.73 -2.82
CA GLY A 254 -6.93 -26.26 -4.21
C GLY A 254 -8.02 -26.99 -5.02
N ASP A 255 -8.56 -28.13 -4.55
CA ASP A 255 -9.73 -28.77 -5.16
C ASP A 255 -11.02 -27.93 -5.01
N VAL A 256 -11.18 -27.22 -3.90
CA VAL A 256 -12.34 -26.38 -3.62
C VAL A 256 -12.43 -25.27 -4.65
N TYR A 257 -11.35 -24.50 -4.77
CA TYR A 257 -11.27 -23.42 -5.74
C TYR A 257 -11.42 -23.92 -7.19
N ARG A 258 -10.75 -25.02 -7.57
CA ARG A 258 -10.83 -25.57 -8.94
C ARG A 258 -12.25 -25.98 -9.35
N ASN A 259 -13.10 -26.31 -8.39
CA ASN A 259 -14.50 -26.64 -8.62
C ASN A 259 -15.41 -25.41 -8.66
N GLY A 260 -14.86 -24.21 -8.47
CA GLY A 260 -15.61 -22.96 -8.38
C GLY A 260 -16.45 -22.85 -7.12
N ASN A 261 -16.05 -23.56 -6.05
CA ASN A 261 -16.72 -23.46 -4.76
C ASN A 261 -16.19 -22.27 -3.98
N ASP A 262 -17.11 -21.56 -3.35
CA ASP A 262 -16.88 -20.60 -2.28
C ASP A 262 -16.33 -21.30 -1.02
N ALA A 263 -15.36 -20.71 -0.32
CA ALA A 263 -14.65 -21.42 0.75
C ALA A 263 -15.52 -21.60 1.99
N GLU A 264 -16.26 -20.56 2.38
CA GLU A 264 -17.19 -20.49 3.50
C GLU A 264 -18.28 -21.53 3.29
N GLN A 265 -18.96 -21.47 2.14
CA GLN A 265 -20.02 -22.40 1.79
C GLN A 265 -19.50 -23.84 1.75
N HIS A 266 -18.32 -24.06 1.15
CA HIS A 266 -17.72 -25.38 1.13
C HIS A 266 -17.37 -25.88 2.53
N TYR A 267 -16.80 -25.03 3.38
CA TYR A 267 -16.45 -25.39 4.74
C TYR A 267 -17.69 -25.83 5.52
N ASP A 268 -18.75 -25.02 5.48
CA ASP A 268 -20.00 -25.23 6.23
C ASP A 268 -20.76 -26.48 5.76
N ASP A 269 -20.81 -26.74 4.47
CA ASP A 269 -21.52 -27.89 3.92
C ASP A 269 -20.72 -29.20 4.07
N TYR A 270 -19.40 -29.13 3.86
CA TYR A 270 -18.55 -30.32 3.67
C TYR A 270 -17.25 -30.27 4.47
N GLY A 271 -16.52 -29.15 4.39
CA GLY A 271 -15.13 -29.05 4.80
C GLY A 271 -14.89 -29.44 6.25
N TRP A 272 -15.78 -29.01 7.17
CA TRP A 272 -15.62 -29.38 8.57
C TRP A 272 -15.80 -30.89 8.83
N ARG A 273 -16.65 -31.56 8.04
CA ARG A 273 -16.88 -33.02 8.12
C ARG A 273 -15.72 -33.81 7.53
N GLU A 274 -15.05 -33.24 6.55
CA GLU A 274 -13.82 -33.75 5.98
C GLU A 274 -12.60 -33.46 6.89
N GLY A 275 -12.80 -32.65 7.93
CA GLY A 275 -11.77 -32.22 8.85
C GLY A 275 -10.74 -31.32 8.17
N ARG A 276 -11.21 -30.43 7.29
CA ARG A 276 -10.43 -29.32 6.73
C ARG A 276 -10.41 -28.19 7.75
N ASP A 277 -9.33 -27.43 7.79
CA ASP A 277 -9.13 -26.32 8.73
C ASP A 277 -9.58 -25.01 8.04
N PRO A 278 -10.42 -24.19 8.68
CA PRO A 278 -10.96 -22.97 8.05
C PRO A 278 -9.93 -21.82 8.03
N ASN A 279 -8.97 -21.83 8.95
CA ASN A 279 -7.90 -20.86 9.07
C ASN A 279 -6.69 -21.50 9.77
N ALA A 280 -5.57 -20.77 9.86
CA ALA A 280 -4.33 -21.27 10.45
C ALA A 280 -4.41 -21.63 11.96
N PHE A 281 -5.41 -21.12 12.68
CA PHE A 281 -5.52 -21.21 14.14
C PHE A 281 -6.69 -22.07 14.63
N PHE A 282 -7.41 -22.72 13.72
CA PHE A 282 -8.49 -23.65 14.05
C PHE A 282 -8.20 -25.05 13.50
N ASP A 283 -7.96 -26.02 14.39
CA ASP A 283 -7.75 -27.42 14.02
C ASP A 283 -9.09 -28.16 14.09
N THR A 284 -9.75 -28.33 12.94
CA THR A 284 -11.08 -28.94 12.88
C THR A 284 -11.06 -30.38 13.40
N LYS A 285 -10.03 -31.16 13.05
CA LYS A 285 -9.94 -32.56 13.47
C LYS A 285 -9.60 -32.67 14.94
N GLY A 286 -8.65 -31.87 15.41
CA GLY A 286 -8.27 -31.78 16.81
C GLY A 286 -9.45 -31.37 17.68
N TYR A 287 -10.21 -30.35 17.26
CA TYR A 287 -11.36 -29.84 18.02
C TYR A 287 -12.42 -30.93 18.22
N LEU A 288 -12.77 -31.67 17.15
CA LEU A 288 -13.73 -32.77 17.23
C LEU A 288 -13.20 -33.98 18.02
N ALA A 289 -11.88 -34.20 18.03
CA ALA A 289 -11.26 -35.28 18.79
C ALA A 289 -11.25 -34.99 20.30
N VAL A 290 -10.90 -33.77 20.69
CA VAL A 290 -10.86 -33.32 22.09
C VAL A 290 -12.28 -33.15 22.65
N TYR A 291 -13.15 -32.49 21.89
CA TYR A 291 -14.51 -32.14 22.32
C TYR A 291 -15.54 -33.12 21.78
N THR A 292 -15.50 -34.33 22.34
CA THR A 292 -16.35 -35.45 21.91
C THR A 292 -17.86 -35.20 22.01
N ASP A 293 -18.29 -34.25 22.85
CA ASP A 293 -19.66 -33.79 22.93
C ASP A 293 -20.11 -33.07 21.65
N VAL A 294 -19.26 -32.21 21.09
CA VAL A 294 -19.50 -31.51 19.81
C VAL A 294 -19.53 -32.51 18.66
N ALA A 295 -18.58 -33.45 18.65
CA ALA A 295 -18.54 -34.51 17.65
C ALA A 295 -19.77 -35.42 17.71
N ALA A 296 -20.20 -35.83 18.91
CA ALA A 296 -21.39 -36.65 19.10
C ALA A 296 -22.69 -35.91 18.71
N ALA A 297 -22.73 -34.59 18.90
CA ALA A 297 -23.84 -33.76 18.48
C ALA A 297 -23.86 -33.48 16.97
N GLY A 298 -22.75 -33.70 16.26
CA GLY A 298 -22.64 -33.45 14.82
C GLY A 298 -22.79 -31.97 14.46
N ILE A 299 -22.27 -31.09 15.32
CA ILE A 299 -22.30 -29.62 15.16
C ILE A 299 -21.02 -29.17 14.45
N ASN A 300 -21.11 -28.13 13.62
CA ASN A 300 -19.94 -27.50 13.00
C ASN A 300 -18.99 -26.98 14.12
N PRO A 301 -17.75 -27.47 14.20
CA PRO A 301 -16.85 -27.13 15.30
C PRO A 301 -16.46 -25.66 15.32
N LEU A 302 -16.32 -25.01 14.16
CA LEU A 302 -16.03 -23.57 14.08
C LEU A 302 -17.19 -22.77 14.63
N GLU A 303 -18.42 -23.02 14.15
CA GLU A 303 -19.63 -22.36 14.63
C GLU A 303 -19.83 -22.58 16.15
N HIS A 304 -19.60 -23.80 16.63
CA HIS A 304 -19.64 -24.12 18.05
C HIS A 304 -18.64 -23.28 18.84
N TYR A 305 -17.39 -23.24 18.39
CA TYR A 305 -16.36 -22.44 19.06
C TYR A 305 -16.75 -20.97 19.09
N LEU A 306 -17.15 -20.40 17.95
CA LEU A 306 -17.50 -18.99 17.80
C LEU A 306 -18.66 -18.57 18.71
N THR A 307 -19.63 -19.46 18.90
CA THR A 307 -20.85 -19.18 19.67
C THR A 307 -20.72 -19.49 21.16
N TYR A 308 -20.11 -20.63 21.49
CA TYR A 308 -20.11 -21.23 22.84
C TYR A 308 -18.71 -21.58 23.34
N GLY A 309 -17.89 -22.24 22.52
CA GLY A 309 -16.64 -22.87 22.96
C GLY A 309 -15.67 -21.90 23.63
N TRP A 310 -15.51 -20.68 23.08
CA TRP A 310 -14.62 -19.69 23.69
C TRP A 310 -15.09 -19.23 25.08
N LYS A 311 -16.40 -19.13 25.31
CA LYS A 311 -17.00 -18.76 26.62
C LYS A 311 -16.82 -19.86 27.66
N GLU A 312 -16.75 -21.10 27.21
CA GLU A 312 -16.42 -22.27 28.01
C GLU A 312 -14.90 -22.41 28.24
N GLY A 313 -14.11 -21.57 27.57
CA GLY A 313 -12.65 -21.60 27.64
C GLY A 313 -12.06 -22.86 27.02
N ARG A 314 -12.69 -23.35 25.94
CA ARG A 314 -12.15 -24.35 25.01
C ARG A 314 -11.14 -23.68 24.08
N ASP A 315 -10.20 -24.43 23.55
CA ASP A 315 -9.17 -23.93 22.65
C ASP A 315 -9.47 -24.38 21.21
N PRO A 316 -9.31 -23.53 20.19
CA PRO A 316 -9.60 -23.90 18.81
C PRO A 316 -8.47 -24.72 18.16
N SER A 317 -7.24 -24.64 18.68
CA SER A 317 -6.08 -25.41 18.22
C SER A 317 -4.98 -25.46 19.29
N ALA A 318 -3.94 -26.25 19.05
CA ALA A 318 -2.74 -26.27 19.89
C ALA A 318 -1.92 -24.98 19.85
N GLN A 319 -2.19 -24.09 18.89
CA GLN A 319 -1.46 -22.85 18.67
C GLN A 319 -2.19 -21.62 19.24
N PHE A 320 -3.38 -21.82 19.80
CA PHE A 320 -4.23 -20.73 20.28
C PHE A 320 -4.88 -21.10 21.62
N ASP A 321 -4.42 -20.50 22.71
CA ASP A 321 -5.02 -20.66 24.04
C ASP A 321 -6.01 -19.50 24.30
N THR A 322 -7.29 -19.86 24.34
CA THR A 322 -8.41 -18.92 24.53
C THR A 322 -8.28 -18.17 25.85
N LYS A 323 -7.90 -18.86 26.94
CA LYS A 323 -7.82 -18.26 28.27
C LYS A 323 -6.60 -17.37 28.41
N ALA A 324 -5.45 -17.81 27.90
CA ALA A 324 -4.22 -17.02 27.91
C ALA A 324 -4.40 -15.75 27.06
N TYR A 325 -5.03 -15.85 25.89
CA TYR A 325 -5.32 -14.69 25.04
C TYR A 325 -6.18 -13.66 25.78
N LEU A 326 -7.31 -14.07 26.34
CA LEU A 326 -8.20 -13.17 27.09
C LEU A 326 -7.54 -12.62 28.38
N ALA A 327 -6.64 -13.38 29.00
CA ALA A 327 -5.89 -12.92 30.17
C ALA A 327 -4.80 -11.89 29.80
N ALA A 328 -4.16 -12.05 28.65
CA ALA A 328 -3.17 -11.12 28.14
C ALA A 328 -3.81 -9.82 27.61
N TYR A 329 -4.98 -9.93 26.99
CA TYR A 329 -5.67 -8.84 26.30
C TYR A 329 -6.99 -8.49 27.00
N GLY A 330 -6.86 -7.73 28.09
CA GLY A 330 -7.99 -7.35 28.93
C GLY A 330 -9.04 -6.47 28.24
N ASP A 331 -8.66 -5.75 27.19
CA ASP A 331 -9.56 -5.01 26.30
C ASP A 331 -10.54 -5.94 25.57
N VAL A 332 -10.04 -7.03 24.98
CA VAL A 332 -10.84 -8.06 24.30
C VAL A 332 -11.79 -8.73 25.28
N ALA A 333 -11.28 -9.09 26.46
CA ALA A 333 -12.07 -9.71 27.52
C ALA A 333 -13.16 -8.77 28.05
N ALA A 334 -12.85 -7.50 28.25
CA ALA A 334 -13.82 -6.51 28.74
C ALA A 334 -14.91 -6.22 27.71
N ALA A 335 -14.58 -6.21 26.43
CA ALA A 335 -15.53 -6.06 25.33
C ALA A 335 -16.36 -7.33 25.08
N GLY A 336 -15.95 -8.47 25.63
CA GLY A 336 -16.64 -9.76 25.45
C GLY A 336 -16.54 -10.27 24.00
N LEU A 337 -15.45 -9.93 23.31
CA LEU A 337 -15.19 -10.34 21.94
C LEU A 337 -14.68 -11.78 21.90
N ASN A 338 -15.00 -12.49 20.81
CA ASN A 338 -14.43 -13.80 20.56
C ASN A 338 -12.92 -13.64 20.30
N PRO A 339 -12.04 -14.35 21.03
CA PRO A 339 -10.60 -14.12 20.93
C PRO A 339 -9.99 -14.60 19.60
N LEU A 340 -10.47 -15.70 19.02
CA LEU A 340 -9.98 -16.16 17.71
C LEU A 340 -10.39 -15.18 16.61
N GLN A 341 -11.67 -14.80 16.56
CA GLN A 341 -12.17 -13.86 15.57
C GLN A 341 -11.45 -12.50 15.70
N HIS A 342 -11.34 -11.98 16.93
CA HIS A 342 -10.58 -10.75 17.18
C HIS A 342 -9.13 -10.88 16.71
N TYR A 343 -8.47 -12.01 16.94
CA TYR A 343 -7.10 -12.21 16.49
C TYR A 343 -6.97 -12.20 14.96
N LEU A 344 -7.88 -12.89 14.27
CA LEU A 344 -7.88 -12.95 12.81
C LEU A 344 -8.21 -11.59 12.18
N GLU A 345 -9.12 -10.82 12.77
CA GLU A 345 -9.51 -9.50 12.25
C GLU A 345 -8.49 -8.40 12.60
N TYR A 346 -7.99 -8.38 13.84
CA TYR A 346 -7.20 -7.26 14.38
C TYR A 346 -5.90 -7.70 15.06
N GLY A 347 -5.93 -8.78 15.83
CA GLY A 347 -4.82 -9.12 16.72
C GLY A 347 -3.53 -9.46 15.98
N ALA A 348 -3.61 -10.07 14.79
CA ALA A 348 -2.43 -10.39 13.99
C ALA A 348 -1.70 -9.13 13.52
N VAL A 349 -2.42 -8.16 12.96
CA VAL A 349 -1.85 -6.87 12.52
C VAL A 349 -1.36 -6.01 13.69
N GLU A 350 -1.98 -6.13 14.87
CA GLU A 350 -1.53 -5.49 16.12
C GLU A 350 -0.32 -6.19 16.78
N GLY A 351 0.18 -7.31 16.22
CA GLY A 351 1.30 -8.06 16.77
C GLY A 351 0.97 -8.83 18.06
N ARG A 352 -0.30 -9.15 18.30
CA ARG A 352 -0.74 -9.97 19.44
C ARG A 352 -0.23 -11.41 19.30
N SER A 353 -0.01 -12.08 20.42
CA SER A 353 0.42 -13.48 20.50
C SER A 353 -0.78 -14.40 20.73
N THR A 354 -0.79 -15.58 20.13
CA THR A 354 -1.90 -16.56 20.25
C THR A 354 -1.74 -17.55 21.40
N PHE A 355 -0.53 -17.70 21.93
CA PHE A 355 -0.14 -18.60 23.02
C PHE A 355 -0.44 -20.09 22.75
N GLY A 356 0.56 -20.97 22.87
CA GLY A 356 0.36 -22.41 22.86
C GLY A 356 0.47 -22.95 24.29
N ASP A 357 -0.52 -23.71 24.75
CA ASP A 357 -0.53 -24.23 26.11
C ASP A 357 -0.12 -25.71 26.21
N GLY A 358 -0.07 -26.41 25.08
CA GLY A 358 0.26 -27.83 24.98
C GLY A 358 -0.76 -28.77 25.62
N THR A 359 -1.95 -28.29 26.02
CA THR A 359 -3.02 -29.10 26.60
C THR A 359 -4.08 -29.53 25.58
N PHE A 360 -4.19 -28.80 24.47
CA PHE A 360 -4.91 -29.25 23.28
C PHE A 360 -4.08 -30.33 22.57
N ALA A 361 -4.48 -31.61 22.73
CA ALA A 361 -3.77 -32.78 22.23
C ALA A 361 -4.71 -33.86 21.66
#